data_AF-A0A6C1BVY7-F1
#
_entry.id   AF-A0A6C1BVY7-F1
#
_cell.length_a   1.000
_cell.length_b   1.000
_cell.length_c   1.000
_cell.angle_alpha   90.00
_cell.angle_beta   90.00
_cell.angle_gamma   90.00
#
_symmetry.space_group_name_H-M   'P 1'
#
loop_
_entity.id
_entity.type
_entity.pdbx_description
1 polymer ?
#
loop_
_entity_poly.entity_id
_entity_poly.type
_entity_poly.pdbx_seq_one_letter_code
_entity_poly.pdbx_strand_id
1 'polypeptide(L)'
;MERINIKQELILKSIWFTCASISQTFERTSRSREDILYHAWRIFTGKLGELTFANWLVDKNLLSSEDYKKYEDNALSIFWGKTNVDEFDLHVNGYLIDIKTLPEHSHKYLIIPKDQFENQPKDIYVCLRLEHSLNNNEMKIKLLNKNCFEIYTLLKNNTIKEQYRFTAEILGFIERRTTLFEFYEKDAVCPEKSCYRIHINRLSNIGNLFPLLNPLSS
;
A
#
# COMPACT_ATOMS: atom_id res chain seq x y z
N MET A 1 -5.32 -10.33 -14.62
CA MET A 1 -4.30 -9.71 -13.76
C MET A 1 -3.59 -8.65 -14.58
N GLU A 2 -3.32 -7.49 -14.00
CA GLU A 2 -2.70 -6.36 -14.72
C GLU A 2 -1.38 -5.99 -14.05
N ARG A 3 -0.32 -5.82 -14.86
CA ARG A 3 1.02 -5.46 -14.38
C ARG A 3 1.28 -3.97 -14.59
N ILE A 4 1.89 -3.34 -13.58
CA ILE A 4 2.21 -1.91 -13.54
C ILE A 4 3.71 -1.75 -13.36
N ASN A 5 4.33 -0.95 -14.22
CA ASN A 5 5.69 -0.46 -13.99
C ASN A 5 5.65 0.69 -13.00
N ILE A 6 6.34 0.57 -11.88
CA ILE A 6 6.30 1.57 -10.82
C ILE A 6 7.21 2.74 -11.19
N LYS A 7 6.65 3.95 -11.26
CA LYS A 7 7.40 5.18 -11.55
C LYS A 7 8.42 5.44 -10.42
N GLN A 8 9.64 5.83 -10.80
CA GLN A 8 10.73 6.06 -9.85
C GLN A 8 10.37 7.10 -8.77
N GLU A 9 9.60 8.12 -9.13
CA GLU A 9 9.13 9.14 -8.19
C GLU A 9 8.27 8.56 -7.04
N LEU A 10 7.47 7.52 -7.31
CA LEU A 10 6.61 6.90 -6.29
C LEU A 10 7.44 6.10 -5.29
N ILE A 11 8.51 5.47 -5.77
CA ILE A 11 9.51 4.78 -4.92
C ILE A 11 10.16 5.80 -3.98
N LEU A 12 10.61 6.94 -4.52
CA LEU A 12 11.24 8.01 -3.74
C LEU A 12 10.30 8.57 -2.65
N LYS A 13 9.05 8.87 -3.03
CA LYS A 13 8.02 9.38 -2.10
C LYS A 13 7.72 8.38 -0.99
N SER A 14 7.60 7.09 -1.34
CA SER A 14 7.32 6.02 -0.38
C SER A 14 8.47 5.81 0.61
N ILE A 15 9.72 5.92 0.15
CA ILE A 15 10.91 5.85 1.00
C ILE A 15 10.96 7.03 1.96
N TRP A 16 10.73 8.25 1.46
CA TRP A 16 10.68 9.44 2.31
C TRP A 16 9.60 9.31 3.40
N PHE A 17 8.39 8.89 3.02
CA PHE A 17 7.28 8.72 3.96
C PHE A 17 7.59 7.69 5.04
N THR A 18 8.14 6.54 4.62
CA THR A 18 8.58 5.47 5.50
C THR A 18 9.56 5.99 6.55
N CYS A 19 10.57 6.69 6.06
CA CYS A 19 11.63 7.27 6.87
C CYS A 19 11.12 8.23 7.93
N ALA A 20 10.25 9.16 7.52
CA ALA A 20 9.70 10.13 8.44
C ALA A 20 8.61 9.53 9.36
N SER A 21 7.97 8.42 8.99
CA SER A 21 7.10 7.65 9.89
C SER A 21 7.90 6.91 10.98
N ILE A 22 9.01 6.27 10.61
CA ILE A 22 9.88 5.53 11.54
C ILE A 22 10.46 6.44 12.61
N SER A 23 11.04 7.57 12.20
CA SER A 23 11.68 8.51 13.13
C SER A 23 10.69 9.10 14.14
N GLN A 24 9.41 9.15 13.80
CA GLN A 24 8.39 9.71 14.68
C GLN A 24 7.75 8.66 15.60
N THR A 25 7.46 7.46 15.07
CA THR A 25 6.65 6.46 15.78
C THR A 25 7.50 5.38 16.46
N PHE A 26 8.57 4.92 15.80
CA PHE A 26 9.18 3.63 16.11
C PHE A 26 10.49 3.74 16.89
N GLU A 27 11.21 4.86 16.83
CA GLU A 27 12.36 5.10 17.72
C GLU A 27 11.97 5.10 19.20
N ARG A 28 10.69 5.34 19.52
CA ARG A 28 10.17 5.40 20.90
C ARG A 28 9.52 4.11 21.39
N THR A 29 9.19 3.18 20.51
CA THR A 29 8.28 2.05 20.81
C THR A 29 8.82 0.67 20.40
N SER A 30 9.83 0.62 19.54
CA SER A 30 10.35 -0.66 19.01
C SER A 30 11.34 -1.33 19.96
N ARG A 31 11.34 -2.66 19.97
CA ARG A 31 12.13 -3.46 20.93
C ARG A 31 13.54 -3.77 20.44
N SER A 32 13.77 -3.72 19.13
CA SER A 32 15.08 -3.94 18.52
C SER A 32 15.20 -3.25 17.16
N ARG A 33 16.40 -3.27 16.57
CA ARG A 33 16.66 -2.74 15.23
C ARG A 33 15.93 -3.53 14.15
N GLU A 34 15.84 -4.84 14.31
CA GLU A 34 15.14 -5.75 13.38
C GLU A 34 13.65 -5.44 13.33
N ASP A 35 13.06 -5.12 14.48
CA ASP A 35 11.66 -4.71 14.62
C ASP A 35 11.38 -3.40 13.85
N ILE A 36 12.25 -2.41 14.01
CA ILE A 36 12.20 -1.15 13.24
C ILE A 36 12.25 -1.41 11.74
N LEU A 37 13.22 -2.23 11.29
CA LEU A 37 13.41 -2.54 9.87
C LEU A 37 12.23 -3.30 9.27
N TYR A 38 11.59 -4.17 10.05
CA TYR A 38 10.38 -4.87 9.65
C TYR A 38 9.19 -3.90 9.47
N HIS A 39 8.97 -3.01 10.44
CA HIS A 39 7.93 -1.98 10.34
C HIS A 39 8.18 -1.01 9.19
N ALA A 40 9.43 -0.59 9.02
CA ALA A 40 9.88 0.22 7.90
C ALA A 40 9.50 -0.40 6.54
N TRP A 41 9.81 -1.69 6.36
CA TRP A 41 9.49 -2.40 5.13
C TRP A 41 7.98 -2.50 4.89
N ARG A 42 7.19 -2.76 5.95
CA ARG A 42 5.71 -2.77 5.85
C ARG A 42 5.15 -1.43 5.43
N ILE A 43 5.62 -0.32 6.03
CA ILE A 43 5.17 1.02 5.69
C ILE A 43 5.53 1.36 4.24
N PHE A 44 6.77 1.08 3.83
CA PHE A 44 7.22 1.29 2.46
C PHE A 44 6.38 0.52 1.45
N THR A 45 6.17 -0.78 1.70
CA THR A 45 5.39 -1.67 0.83
C THR A 45 3.94 -1.18 0.72
N GLY A 46 3.31 -0.84 1.85
CA GLY A 46 1.94 -0.32 1.87
C GLY A 46 1.83 0.97 1.07
N LYS A 47 2.66 1.96 1.38
CA LYS A 47 2.63 3.28 0.73
C LYS A 47 2.94 3.20 -0.77
N LEU A 48 3.91 2.37 -1.16
CA LEU A 48 4.25 2.18 -2.57
C LEU A 48 3.09 1.59 -3.35
N GLY A 49 2.38 0.60 -2.78
CA GLY A 49 1.19 0.02 -3.40
C GLY A 49 0.05 1.02 -3.55
N GLU A 50 -0.24 1.81 -2.50
CA GLU A 50 -1.25 2.87 -2.53
C GLU A 50 -0.99 3.89 -3.64
N LEU A 51 0.22 4.49 -3.65
CA LEU A 51 0.58 5.48 -4.66
C LEU A 51 0.63 4.89 -6.07
N THR A 52 1.08 3.64 -6.21
CA THR A 52 1.10 2.94 -7.51
C THR A 52 -0.31 2.74 -8.06
N PHE A 53 -1.26 2.32 -7.22
CA PHE A 53 -2.63 2.11 -7.66
C PHE A 53 -3.34 3.43 -7.98
N ALA A 54 -3.17 4.45 -7.13
CA ALA A 54 -3.72 5.78 -7.40
C ALA A 54 -3.18 6.36 -8.72
N ASN A 55 -1.88 6.19 -8.99
CA ASN A 55 -1.27 6.62 -10.24
C ASN A 55 -1.79 5.83 -11.45
N TRP A 56 -2.01 4.52 -11.29
CA TRP A 56 -2.63 3.68 -12.32
C TRP A 56 -4.07 4.12 -12.64
N LEU A 57 -4.86 4.56 -11.64
CA LEU A 57 -6.20 5.11 -11.89
C LEU A 57 -6.15 6.38 -12.75
N VAL A 58 -5.15 7.24 -12.54
CA VAL A 58 -4.92 8.41 -13.40
C VAL A 58 -4.61 7.97 -14.83
N ASP A 59 -3.69 7.02 -14.99
CA ASP A 59 -3.32 6.48 -16.31
C ASP A 59 -4.53 5.82 -17.04
N LYS A 60 -5.55 5.38 -16.30
CA LYS A 60 -6.82 4.83 -16.83
C LYS A 60 -7.94 5.86 -16.99
N ASN A 61 -7.69 7.14 -16.70
CA ASN A 61 -8.71 8.20 -16.66
C ASN A 61 -9.87 7.91 -15.69
N LEU A 62 -9.59 7.17 -14.61
CA LEU A 62 -10.54 6.88 -13.54
C LEU A 62 -10.37 7.83 -12.34
N LEU A 63 -9.24 8.54 -12.28
CA LEU A 63 -8.94 9.56 -11.27
C LEU A 63 -8.34 10.78 -11.97
N SER A 64 -8.83 11.98 -11.65
CA SER A 64 -8.26 13.19 -12.23
C SER A 64 -6.85 13.46 -11.66
N SER A 65 -5.99 14.16 -12.42
CA SER A 65 -4.67 14.54 -11.93
C SER A 65 -4.73 15.44 -10.69
N GLU A 66 -5.78 16.25 -10.56
CA GLU A 66 -5.99 17.15 -9.42
C GLU A 66 -6.42 16.37 -8.17
N ASP A 67 -7.36 15.43 -8.31
CA ASP A 67 -7.75 14.54 -7.21
C ASP A 67 -6.60 13.63 -6.78
N TYR A 68 -5.83 13.12 -7.73
CA TYR A 68 -4.60 12.39 -7.44
C TYR A 68 -3.61 13.24 -6.65
N LYS A 69 -3.41 14.50 -7.05
CA LYS A 69 -2.46 15.38 -6.35
C LYS A 69 -2.90 15.67 -4.92
N LYS A 70 -4.19 15.95 -4.72
CA LYS A 70 -4.80 16.11 -3.39
C LYS A 70 -4.63 14.86 -2.54
N TYR A 71 -4.93 13.68 -3.10
CA TYR A 71 -4.73 12.40 -2.43
C TYR A 71 -3.26 12.16 -2.08
N GLU A 72 -2.33 12.42 -3.00
CA GLU A 72 -0.90 12.23 -2.77
C GLU A 72 -0.37 13.11 -1.64
N ASP A 73 -0.71 14.41 -1.64
CA ASP A 73 -0.28 15.35 -0.60
C ASP A 73 -0.81 14.94 0.78
N ASN A 74 -2.05 14.45 0.81
CA ASN A 74 -2.69 13.88 1.99
C ASN A 74 -2.04 12.57 2.45
N ALA A 75 -1.85 11.62 1.54
CA ALA A 75 -1.28 10.30 1.81
C ALA A 75 0.20 10.35 2.24
N LEU A 76 0.90 11.45 1.92
CA LEU A 76 2.28 11.71 2.31
C LEU A 76 2.41 12.67 3.50
N SER A 77 1.31 13.16 4.05
CA SER A 77 1.35 13.98 5.25
C SER A 77 1.73 13.15 6.48
N ILE A 78 2.60 13.70 7.34
CA ILE A 78 3.06 13.01 8.56
C ILE A 78 2.75 13.92 9.75
N PHE A 79 1.80 13.52 10.59
CA PHE A 79 1.24 14.38 11.62
C PHE A 79 1.63 13.97 13.04
N TRP A 80 2.10 14.97 13.81
CA TRP A 80 2.28 14.89 15.25
C TRP A 80 0.93 15.05 15.97
N GLY A 81 0.44 14.00 16.63
CA GLY A 81 -0.58 14.13 17.69
C GLY A 81 -2.01 14.48 17.25
N LYS A 82 -2.43 14.17 16.02
CA LYS A 82 -3.85 14.29 15.59
C LYS A 82 -4.54 12.92 15.53
N THR A 83 -5.85 12.91 15.82
CA THR A 83 -6.70 11.72 15.95
C THR A 83 -7.61 11.44 14.76
N ASN A 84 -7.80 12.38 13.83
CA ASN A 84 -8.62 12.16 12.63
C ASN A 84 -7.75 11.80 11.42
N VAL A 85 -7.85 10.54 11.00
CA VAL A 85 -7.04 9.91 9.94
C VAL A 85 -7.89 9.59 8.69
N ASP A 86 -9.18 9.93 8.71
CA ASP A 86 -10.16 9.46 7.71
C ASP A 86 -10.23 10.34 6.43
N GLU A 87 -9.67 11.56 6.42
CA GLU A 87 -9.64 12.45 5.22
C GLU A 87 -8.58 12.04 4.18
N PHE A 88 -7.82 10.97 4.44
CA PHE A 88 -6.64 10.56 3.68
C PHE A 88 -6.87 9.31 2.82
N ASP A 89 -8.07 8.76 2.85
CA ASP A 89 -8.42 7.60 2.05
C ASP A 89 -8.56 7.94 0.57
N LEU A 90 -8.39 6.94 -0.29
CA LEU A 90 -8.56 7.12 -1.73
C LEU A 90 -10.05 7.13 -2.07
N HIS A 91 -10.56 8.31 -2.45
CA HIS A 91 -11.92 8.49 -2.94
C HIS A 91 -11.94 8.51 -4.47
N VAL A 92 -12.79 7.69 -5.09
CA VAL A 92 -13.00 7.68 -6.54
C VAL A 92 -14.49 7.55 -6.82
N ASN A 93 -15.10 8.58 -7.43
CA ASN A 93 -16.53 8.61 -7.76
C ASN A 93 -17.46 8.16 -6.62
N GLY A 94 -17.19 8.66 -5.40
CA GLY A 94 -17.98 8.38 -4.21
C GLY A 94 -17.62 7.07 -3.49
N TYR A 95 -16.77 6.22 -4.08
CA TYR A 95 -16.29 5.01 -3.43
C TYR A 95 -15.04 5.28 -2.60
N LEU A 96 -15.03 4.72 -1.39
CA LEU A 96 -13.84 4.65 -0.54
C LEU A 96 -13.05 3.38 -0.84
N ILE A 97 -11.82 3.54 -1.33
CA ILE A 97 -10.99 2.44 -1.79
C ILE A 97 -9.77 2.29 -0.87
N ASP A 98 -9.52 1.05 -0.43
CA ASP A 98 -8.33 0.71 0.34
C ASP A 98 -7.47 -0.32 -0.39
N ILE A 99 -6.16 -0.10 -0.36
CA ILE A 99 -5.18 -0.88 -1.09
C ILE A 99 -4.48 -1.81 -0.11
N LYS A 100 -4.64 -3.11 -0.30
CA LYS A 100 -3.93 -4.14 0.45
C LYS A 100 -2.78 -4.69 -0.39
N THR A 101 -1.56 -4.28 -0.01
CA THR A 101 -0.34 -4.67 -0.71
C THR A 101 0.30 -5.91 -0.10
N LEU A 102 0.51 -6.94 -0.93
CA LEU A 102 1.21 -8.16 -0.58
C LEU A 102 2.69 -8.04 -0.97
N PRO A 103 3.64 -8.23 -0.02
CA PRO A 103 5.07 -8.15 -0.31
C PRO A 103 5.65 -9.41 -0.97
N GLU A 104 4.92 -10.54 -0.98
CA GLU A 104 5.45 -11.83 -1.44
C GLU A 104 4.40 -12.69 -2.18
N HIS A 105 4.88 -13.53 -3.09
CA HIS A 105 4.07 -14.46 -3.90
C HIS A 105 3.36 -15.55 -3.09
N SER A 106 3.87 -15.88 -1.90
CA SER A 106 3.33 -16.94 -1.02
C SER A 106 2.01 -16.56 -0.35
N HIS A 107 1.64 -15.27 -0.34
CA HIS A 107 0.44 -14.79 0.31
C HIS A 107 -0.81 -15.17 -0.50
N LYS A 108 -1.71 -15.92 0.15
CA LYS A 108 -2.95 -16.45 -0.47
C LYS A 108 -4.20 -15.64 -0.13
N TYR A 109 -4.10 -14.69 0.79
CA TYR A 109 -5.24 -13.97 1.33
C TYR A 109 -5.04 -12.46 1.24
N LEU A 110 -6.10 -11.75 0.85
CA LEU A 110 -6.26 -10.36 1.23
C LEU A 110 -6.75 -10.35 2.68
N ILE A 111 -6.08 -9.56 3.52
CA ILE A 111 -6.32 -9.50 4.96
C ILE A 111 -6.71 -8.07 5.33
N ILE A 112 -7.82 -7.93 6.03
CA ILE A 112 -8.30 -6.65 6.55
C ILE A 112 -8.43 -6.80 8.06
N PRO A 113 -7.71 -5.99 8.84
CA PRO A 113 -7.93 -5.96 10.28
C PRO A 113 -9.37 -5.69 10.68
N LYS A 114 -9.87 -6.36 11.71
CA LYS A 114 -11.27 -6.26 12.17
C LYS A 114 -11.66 -4.83 12.50
N ASP A 115 -10.79 -4.11 13.22
CA ASP A 115 -10.96 -2.70 13.56
C ASP A 115 -11.12 -1.81 12.32
N GLN A 116 -10.35 -2.05 11.27
CA GLN A 116 -10.51 -1.33 10.00
C GLN A 116 -11.80 -1.73 9.27
N PHE A 117 -12.13 -3.02 9.23
CA PHE A 117 -13.32 -3.52 8.53
C PHE A 117 -14.64 -3.05 9.16
N GLU A 118 -14.67 -2.93 10.48
CA GLU A 118 -15.87 -2.59 11.26
C GLU A 118 -15.97 -1.09 11.56
N ASN A 119 -14.87 -0.44 11.97
CA ASN A 119 -14.91 0.93 12.50
C ASN A 119 -14.49 1.99 11.47
N GLN A 120 -13.70 1.62 10.46
CA GLN A 120 -13.26 2.53 9.38
C GLN A 120 -13.55 1.91 8.00
N PRO A 121 -14.83 1.58 7.75
CA PRO A 121 -15.19 0.74 6.62
C PRO A 121 -14.88 1.38 5.28
N LYS A 122 -14.42 0.56 4.35
CA LYS A 122 -14.16 0.94 2.96
C LYS A 122 -15.20 0.29 2.07
N ASP A 123 -15.52 0.88 0.93
CA ASP A 123 -16.47 0.28 0.00
C ASP A 123 -15.80 -0.84 -0.80
N ILE A 124 -14.54 -0.63 -1.20
CA ILE A 124 -13.79 -1.53 -2.06
C ILE A 124 -12.39 -1.76 -1.47
N TYR A 125 -11.98 -3.02 -1.49
CA TYR A 125 -10.61 -3.42 -1.17
C TYR A 125 -9.93 -3.94 -2.44
N VAL A 126 -8.80 -3.34 -2.80
CA VAL A 126 -7.99 -3.76 -3.96
C VAL A 126 -6.76 -4.49 -3.47
N CYS A 127 -6.47 -5.65 -4.08
CA CYS A 127 -5.28 -6.41 -3.76
C CYS A 127 -4.19 -6.18 -4.81
N LEU A 128 -3.05 -5.65 -4.36
CA LEU A 128 -1.85 -5.51 -5.17
C LEU A 128 -0.76 -6.42 -4.64
N ARG A 129 0.05 -6.97 -5.54
CA ARG A 129 1.30 -7.64 -5.21
C ARG A 129 2.46 -6.79 -5.69
N LEU A 130 3.41 -6.51 -4.81
CA LEU A 130 4.67 -5.89 -5.18
C LEU A 130 5.70 -6.96 -5.54
N GLU A 131 6.37 -6.75 -6.66
CA GLU A 131 7.48 -7.55 -7.14
C GLU A 131 8.72 -6.66 -7.23
N HIS A 132 9.88 -7.19 -6.82
CA HIS A 132 11.13 -6.43 -6.84
C HIS A 132 12.34 -7.32 -7.09
N SER A 133 13.40 -6.76 -7.68
CA SER A 133 14.68 -7.46 -7.90
C SER A 133 15.60 -7.53 -6.67
N LEU A 134 15.11 -7.21 -5.47
CA LEU A 134 15.90 -7.29 -4.24
C LEU A 134 16.06 -8.76 -3.81
N ASN A 135 17.25 -9.31 -4.06
CA ASN A 135 17.50 -10.75 -3.94
C ASN A 135 17.74 -11.26 -2.51
N ASN A 136 17.93 -10.41 -1.50
CA ASN A 136 18.18 -10.84 -0.10
C ASN A 136 17.61 -9.85 0.94
N ASN A 137 17.22 -10.36 2.11
CA ASN A 137 16.78 -9.57 3.28
C ASN A 137 17.82 -8.50 3.68
N GLU A 138 19.11 -8.78 3.48
CA GLU A 138 20.20 -7.83 3.72
C GLU A 138 20.13 -6.57 2.83
N MET A 139 19.55 -6.64 1.62
CA MET A 139 19.36 -5.47 0.75
C MET A 139 18.12 -4.65 1.14
N LYS A 140 17.02 -5.30 1.56
CA LYS A 140 15.87 -4.61 2.19
C LYS A 140 16.34 -3.85 3.43
N ILE A 141 17.19 -4.52 4.23
CA ILE A 141 17.86 -3.96 5.39
C ILE A 141 18.82 -2.84 4.96
N LYS A 142 19.70 -2.98 3.96
CA LYS A 142 20.62 -1.91 3.49
C LYS A 142 19.90 -0.66 2.96
N LEU A 143 18.78 -0.85 2.25
CA LEU A 143 17.92 0.26 1.80
C LEU A 143 17.29 1.01 2.98
N LEU A 144 17.23 0.40 4.17
CA LEU A 144 16.61 0.96 5.38
C LEU A 144 17.62 1.19 6.53
N ASN A 145 18.86 0.70 6.41
CA ASN A 145 19.93 0.74 7.42
C ASN A 145 20.78 2.01 7.33
N LYS A 146 20.77 2.67 6.17
CA LYS A 146 21.38 3.98 6.01
C LYS A 146 20.43 5.01 6.61
N ASN A 147 20.97 6.09 7.16
CA ASN A 147 20.11 7.15 7.66
C ASN A 147 19.20 7.62 6.51
N CYS A 148 17.95 7.91 6.80
CA CYS A 148 16.94 8.25 5.79
C CYS A 148 17.38 9.31 4.77
N PHE A 149 18.22 10.24 5.22
CA PHE A 149 18.88 11.23 4.39
C PHE A 149 19.84 10.64 3.34
N GLU A 150 20.64 9.64 3.70
CA GLU A 150 21.55 8.95 2.78
C GLU A 150 20.80 8.12 1.74
N ILE A 151 19.69 7.45 2.12
CA ILE A 151 18.88 6.67 1.19
C ILE A 151 18.25 7.61 0.16
N TYR A 152 17.62 8.68 0.61
CA TYR A 152 17.07 9.72 -0.26
C TYR A 152 18.15 10.31 -1.19
N THR A 153 19.34 10.61 -0.66
CA THR A 153 20.45 11.18 -1.44
C THR A 153 20.99 10.19 -2.47
N LEU A 154 21.17 8.91 -2.13
CA LEU A 154 21.59 7.85 -3.07
C LEU A 154 20.60 7.65 -4.21
N LEU A 155 19.30 7.72 -3.91
CA LEU A 155 18.26 7.55 -4.90
C LEU A 155 18.12 8.78 -5.81
N LYS A 156 18.24 9.98 -5.24
CA LYS A 156 18.21 11.25 -5.99
C LYS A 156 19.41 11.38 -6.94
N ASN A 157 20.58 10.84 -6.56
CA ASN A 157 21.82 10.93 -7.32
C ASN A 157 21.99 9.86 -8.42
N ASN A 158 20.90 9.24 -8.88
CA ASN A 158 20.83 8.33 -10.06
C ASN A 158 21.55 6.97 -9.98
N THR A 159 22.28 6.63 -8.90
CA THR A 159 23.02 5.35 -8.82
C THR A 159 22.12 4.11 -8.70
N ILE A 160 20.81 4.30 -8.48
CA ILE A 160 19.82 3.22 -8.30
C ILE A 160 19.04 2.92 -9.59
N LYS A 161 19.14 3.77 -10.63
CA LYS A 161 18.31 3.69 -11.85
C LYS A 161 18.33 2.32 -12.56
N GLU A 162 19.41 1.56 -12.45
CA GLU A 162 19.54 0.28 -13.15
C GLU A 162 19.41 -0.96 -12.25
N GLN A 163 19.68 -0.83 -10.94
CA GLN A 163 19.82 -2.00 -10.07
C GLN A 163 18.51 -2.44 -9.40
N TYR A 164 17.52 -1.54 -9.29
CA TYR A 164 16.30 -1.80 -8.53
C TYR A 164 15.06 -1.59 -9.40
N ARG A 165 14.47 -2.70 -9.86
CA ARG A 165 13.20 -2.69 -10.57
C ARG A 165 12.10 -3.10 -9.62
N PHE A 166 11.07 -2.25 -9.54
CA PHE A 166 9.83 -2.54 -8.82
C PHE A 166 8.69 -2.59 -9.83
N THR A 167 7.91 -3.65 -9.75
CA THR A 167 6.67 -3.83 -10.50
C THR A 167 5.53 -4.14 -9.53
N ALA A 168 4.31 -3.83 -9.92
CA ALA A 168 3.13 -4.27 -9.20
C ALA A 168 2.24 -5.13 -10.10
N GLU A 169 1.53 -6.06 -9.50
CA GLU A 169 0.47 -6.84 -10.13
C GLU A 169 -0.84 -6.58 -9.37
N ILE A 170 -1.87 -6.08 -10.06
CA ILE A 170 -3.22 -6.03 -9.50
C ILE A 170 -3.82 -7.43 -9.60
N LEU A 171 -4.04 -8.05 -8.44
CA LEU A 171 -4.61 -9.40 -8.34
C LEU A 171 -6.13 -9.38 -8.51
N GLY A 172 -6.77 -8.30 -8.09
CA GLY A 172 -8.21 -8.08 -8.23
C GLY A 172 -8.74 -7.15 -7.15
N PHE A 173 -10.06 -7.06 -7.05
CA PHE A 173 -10.74 -6.30 -6.01
C PHE A 173 -11.89 -7.07 -5.40
N ILE A 174 -12.41 -6.57 -4.29
CA ILE A 174 -13.63 -7.08 -3.68
C ILE A 174 -14.42 -5.93 -3.06
N GLU A 175 -15.74 -5.93 -3.26
CA GLU A 175 -16.65 -5.01 -2.58
C GLU A 175 -16.91 -5.49 -1.15
N ARG A 176 -16.92 -4.58 -0.18
CA ARG A 176 -17.13 -4.90 1.23
C ARG A 176 -18.43 -5.64 1.50
N ARG A 177 -19.50 -5.34 0.75
CA ARG A 177 -20.85 -5.89 0.94
C ARG A 177 -20.99 -7.37 0.57
N THR A 178 -19.93 -7.98 0.02
CA THR A 178 -19.93 -9.42 -0.28
C THR A 178 -20.02 -10.27 0.99
N THR A 179 -20.52 -11.50 0.85
CA THR A 179 -20.51 -12.52 1.91
C THR A 179 -19.24 -13.37 1.92
N LEU A 180 -18.28 -13.10 1.02
CA LEU A 180 -17.07 -13.88 0.84
C LEU A 180 -15.99 -13.63 1.90
N PHE A 181 -16.16 -12.63 2.78
CA PHE A 181 -15.25 -12.36 3.87
C PHE A 181 -15.45 -13.36 5.01
N GLU A 182 -14.35 -13.97 5.43
CA GLU A 182 -14.32 -14.92 6.54
C GLU A 182 -13.61 -14.28 7.74
N PHE A 183 -14.24 -14.34 8.92
CA PHE A 183 -13.70 -13.77 10.16
C PHE A 183 -12.78 -14.75 10.89
N TYR A 184 -11.69 -14.22 11.43
CA TYR A 184 -10.70 -14.97 12.22
C TYR A 184 -10.28 -14.15 13.44
N GLU A 185 -10.31 -14.75 14.64
CA GLU A 185 -9.96 -14.05 15.89
C GLU A 185 -8.47 -13.74 16.02
N LYS A 186 -7.60 -14.74 16.00
CA LYS A 186 -6.13 -14.62 15.87
C LYS A 186 -5.61 -15.99 15.44
N ASP A 187 -4.71 -16.01 14.49
CA ASP A 187 -4.03 -17.25 14.08
C ASP A 187 -2.69 -16.94 13.39
N ALA A 188 -2.08 -17.95 12.76
CA ALA A 188 -0.80 -17.81 12.08
C ALA A 188 -0.78 -16.77 10.94
N VAL A 189 -1.94 -16.45 10.35
CA VAL A 189 -2.09 -15.49 9.25
C VAL A 189 -2.40 -14.09 9.78
N CYS A 190 -3.15 -13.98 10.89
CA CYS A 190 -3.40 -12.72 11.59
C CYS A 190 -2.93 -12.82 13.06
N PRO A 191 -1.60 -12.75 13.30
CA PRO A 191 -1.05 -12.98 14.63
C PRO A 191 -1.28 -11.79 15.58
N GLU A 192 -1.36 -10.57 15.05
CA GLU A 192 -1.43 -9.35 15.86
C GLU A 192 -2.86 -9.08 16.38
N LYS A 193 -3.86 -9.20 15.50
CA LYS A 193 -5.26 -8.84 15.75
C LYS A 193 -6.23 -9.66 14.90
N SER A 194 -7.49 -9.67 15.32
CA SER A 194 -8.57 -10.25 14.52
C SER A 194 -8.69 -9.60 13.17
N CYS A 195 -9.13 -10.38 12.19
CA CYS A 195 -9.17 -9.94 10.81
C CYS A 195 -10.27 -10.63 10.03
N TYR A 196 -10.66 -9.99 8.93
CA TYR A 196 -11.42 -10.58 7.85
C TYR A 196 -10.46 -10.96 6.72
N ARG A 197 -10.75 -12.08 6.06
CA ARG A 197 -9.93 -12.58 4.95
C ARG A 197 -10.77 -12.96 3.77
N ILE A 198 -10.16 -12.86 2.60
CA ILE A 198 -10.66 -13.47 1.38
C ILE A 198 -9.49 -14.10 0.64
N HIS A 199 -9.70 -15.31 0.11
CA HIS A 199 -8.68 -15.95 -0.71
C HIS A 199 -8.56 -15.21 -2.04
N ILE A 200 -7.32 -14.96 -2.51
CA ILE A 200 -7.07 -14.11 -3.69
C ILE A 200 -7.73 -14.60 -4.98
N ASN A 201 -8.00 -15.91 -5.10
CA ASN A 201 -8.71 -16.48 -6.25
C ASN A 201 -10.22 -16.16 -6.29
N ARG A 202 -10.77 -15.59 -5.21
CA ARG A 202 -12.16 -15.11 -5.11
C ARG A 202 -12.29 -13.63 -5.42
N LEU A 203 -11.18 -12.94 -5.70
CA LEU A 203 -11.21 -11.52 -6.08
C LEU A 203 -11.80 -11.36 -7.49
N SER A 204 -12.58 -10.30 -7.65
CA SER A 204 -13.11 -9.88 -8.95
C SER A 204 -11.99 -9.37 -9.86
N ASN A 205 -12.13 -9.62 -11.16
CA ASN A 205 -11.22 -9.07 -12.16
C ASN A 205 -11.24 -7.54 -12.12
N ILE A 206 -10.08 -6.90 -12.15
CA ILE A 206 -9.96 -5.43 -12.06
C ILE A 206 -10.73 -4.68 -13.15
N GLY A 207 -10.93 -5.26 -14.34
CA GLY A 207 -11.75 -4.65 -15.39
C GLY A 207 -13.21 -4.42 -14.97
N ASN A 208 -13.74 -5.24 -14.07
CA ASN A 208 -15.11 -5.08 -13.54
C ASN A 208 -15.23 -3.91 -12.56
N LEU A 209 -14.11 -3.30 -12.14
CA LEU A 209 -14.11 -2.09 -11.32
C LEU A 209 -14.45 -0.84 -12.15
N PHE A 210 -14.21 -0.87 -13.47
CA PHE A 210 -14.30 0.33 -14.32
C PHE A 210 -15.73 0.87 -14.40
N PRO A 211 -16.78 0.05 -14.60
CA PRO A 211 -18.16 0.55 -14.60
C PRO A 211 -18.58 1.11 -13.24
N LEU A 212 -18.03 0.59 -12.14
CA LEU A 212 -18.31 1.10 -10.79
C LEU A 212 -17.70 2.49 -10.61
N LEU A 213 -16.46 2.67 -11.08
CA LEU A 213 -15.71 3.91 -10.93
C LEU A 213 -15.94 4.91 -12.06
N ASN A 214 -16.75 4.60 -13.09
CA ASN A 214 -17.08 5.53 -14.17
C ASN A 214 -18.54 5.34 -14.64
N PRO A 215 -19.53 5.83 -13.86
CA PRO A 215 -20.94 5.60 -14.14
C PRO A 215 -21.45 6.35 -15.39
N LEU A 216 -20.65 7.24 -15.99
CA LEU A 216 -20.99 7.95 -17.23
C LEU A 216 -20.63 7.15 -18.51
N SER A 217 -20.06 5.96 -18.36
CA SER A 217 -19.68 5.08 -19.47
C SER A 217 -20.66 3.91 -19.72
N SER A 218 -21.82 3.93 -19.06
CA SER A 218 -22.95 3.00 -19.24
C SER A 218 -24.18 3.68 -19.80
#